data_AF-A0AAU9K864-F1
#
_entry.id   AF-A0AAU9K864-F1
#
_cell.length_a   1.000
_cell.length_b   1.000
_cell.length_c   1.000
_cell.angle_alpha   90.00
_cell.angle_beta   90.00
_cell.angle_gamma   90.00
#
_symmetry.space_group_name_H-M   'P 1'
#
loop_
_entity.id
_entity.type
_entity.pdbx_description
1 polymer ?
#
loop_
_entity_poly.entity_id
_entity_poly.type
_entity_poly.pdbx_seq_one_letter_code
_entity_poly.pdbx_strand_id
1 'polypeptide(L)'
;MERRVDRIIKGDLSPISPFSQFCLTSLPPIGTFSAQVEQQIITEEKEKTTNEQSSTVNTPCGCKRTHCLKLYCECFANNRYCVGCKCHNCHNLPSYDEARQATMKQIVERNPVAFKPENNTSIKVCHCKRSGCVKKYCECYEASKACSPLCKCEGCKNMSTE
;
A
#
# COMPACT_ATOMS: atom_id res chain seq x y z
N MET A 1 33.99 4.99 33.30
CA MET A 1 34.54 4.00 32.33
C MET A 1 33.36 3.33 31.66
N GLU A 2 33.11 3.33 30.36
CA GLU A 2 33.81 3.86 29.19
C GLU A 2 32.74 4.21 28.14
N ARG A 3 33.04 5.24 27.35
CA ARG A 3 32.23 5.78 26.27
C ARG A 3 32.39 4.89 25.03
N ARG A 4 31.33 4.55 24.31
CA ARG A 4 31.43 4.03 22.94
C ARG A 4 31.19 5.19 21.96
N VAL A 5 32.23 5.42 21.17
CA VAL A 5 32.40 6.51 20.21
C VAL A 5 31.68 6.16 18.90
N ASP A 6 30.92 7.13 18.39
CA ASP A 6 30.27 7.15 17.09
C ASP A 6 31.29 6.98 15.94
N ARG A 7 31.00 6.12 14.96
CA ARG A 7 31.71 6.10 13.68
C ARG A 7 30.92 6.85 12.62
N ILE A 8 31.46 8.01 12.28
CA ILE A 8 31.13 8.85 11.14
C ILE A 8 31.68 8.16 9.88
N ILE A 9 30.81 7.80 8.92
CA ILE A 9 31.22 7.43 7.56
C ILE A 9 31.06 8.67 6.69
N LYS A 10 32.20 9.22 6.26
CA LYS A 10 32.28 10.30 5.27
C LYS A 10 31.97 9.72 3.89
N GLY A 11 31.10 10.40 3.15
CA GLY A 11 30.92 10.14 1.72
C GLY A 11 32.07 10.72 0.92
N ASP A 12 32.32 10.13 -0.24
CA ASP A 12 33.10 10.74 -1.31
C ASP A 12 32.43 10.50 -2.66
N LEU A 13 32.60 11.54 -3.47
CA LEU A 13 31.97 11.89 -4.72
C LEU A 13 32.33 10.95 -5.90
N SER A 14 31.37 10.85 -6.83
CA SER A 14 31.45 10.18 -8.14
C SER A 14 32.57 10.75 -9.04
N PRO A 15 32.87 10.07 -10.16
CA PRO A 15 32.58 10.73 -11.44
C PRO A 15 32.02 9.83 -12.56
N ILE A 16 30.98 10.36 -13.21
CA ILE A 16 30.72 10.44 -14.67
C ILE A 16 30.96 9.21 -15.56
N SER A 17 29.84 8.63 -16.01
CA SER A 17 29.44 8.23 -17.38
C SER A 17 30.48 8.25 -18.52
N PRO A 18 30.43 7.25 -19.40
CA PRO A 18 30.45 7.50 -20.84
C PRO A 18 29.18 6.96 -21.52
N PHE A 19 28.51 7.89 -22.19
CA PHE A 19 27.37 7.69 -23.07
C PHE A 19 27.71 6.77 -24.25
N SER A 20 26.70 6.00 -24.66
CA SER A 20 26.35 5.68 -26.05
C SER A 20 27.15 4.61 -26.80
N GLN A 21 26.42 3.98 -27.74
CA GLN A 21 26.81 2.99 -28.75
C GLN A 21 26.84 1.56 -28.17
N PHE A 22 25.83 0.73 -28.39
CA PHE A 22 25.43 0.27 -29.72
C PHE A 22 23.92 0.20 -29.95
N CYS A 23 23.54 0.78 -31.08
CA CYS A 23 22.25 0.68 -31.73
C CYS A 23 22.05 -0.69 -32.41
N LEU A 24 20.77 -1.08 -32.48
CA LEU A 24 20.07 -1.65 -33.65
C LEU A 24 20.64 -2.92 -34.33
N THR A 25 20.10 -4.08 -33.94
CA THR A 25 19.91 -5.28 -34.79
C THR A 25 18.79 -6.12 -34.14
N SER A 26 17.66 -6.54 -34.70
CA SER A 26 17.09 -6.52 -36.05
C SER A 26 15.58 -6.75 -35.90
N LEU A 27 14.72 -5.91 -36.50
CA LEU A 27 13.30 -6.23 -36.72
C LEU A 27 13.17 -7.14 -37.96
N PRO A 28 12.34 -8.20 -37.92
CA PRO A 28 11.86 -8.85 -39.14
C PRO A 28 10.76 -8.01 -39.83
N PRO A 29 10.60 -8.16 -41.15
CA PRO A 29 9.86 -7.23 -42.00
C PRO A 29 8.34 -7.35 -41.88
N ILE A 30 7.71 -6.19 -42.10
CA ILE A 30 6.27 -6.00 -42.27
C ILE A 30 5.85 -6.71 -43.57
N GLY A 31 5.16 -7.84 -43.42
CA GLY A 31 4.44 -8.51 -44.49
C GLY A 31 2.97 -8.10 -44.46
N THR A 32 2.58 -7.24 -45.40
CA THR A 32 1.19 -6.94 -45.74
C THR A 32 0.55 -8.15 -46.41
N PHE A 33 -0.61 -8.63 -45.93
CA PHE A 33 -1.65 -9.12 -46.84
C PHE A 33 -3.06 -9.10 -46.21
N SER A 34 -3.92 -8.32 -46.89
CA SER A 34 -5.37 -8.28 -47.06
C SER A 34 -6.38 -8.56 -45.94
N ALA A 35 -7.32 -7.62 -45.91
CA ALA A 35 -8.59 -7.57 -45.20
C ALA A 35 -9.64 -8.56 -45.72
N GLN A 36 -10.50 -9.01 -44.79
CA GLN A 36 -11.94 -9.29 -44.91
C GLN A 36 -12.39 -9.71 -43.48
N VAL A 37 -13.03 -8.83 -42.68
CA VAL A 37 -14.51 -8.67 -42.55
C VAL A 37 -15.13 -10.03 -42.13
N GLU A 38 -15.72 -10.22 -40.94
CA GLU A 38 -16.88 -9.51 -40.38
C GLU A 38 -17.06 -9.79 -38.86
N GLN A 39 -17.45 -8.74 -38.13
CA GLN A 39 -18.34 -8.63 -36.96
C GLN A 39 -18.47 -9.79 -35.95
N GLN A 40 -18.26 -9.51 -34.65
CA GLN A 40 -19.31 -9.61 -33.60
C GLN A 40 -19.04 -8.66 -32.39
N ILE A 41 -19.91 -7.64 -32.28
CA ILE A 41 -20.53 -7.06 -31.07
C ILE A 41 -19.67 -6.18 -30.13
N ILE A 42 -19.89 -4.87 -30.30
CA ILE A 42 -19.62 -3.79 -29.36
C ILE A 42 -20.76 -3.77 -28.32
N THR A 43 -20.43 -3.90 -27.03
CA THR A 43 -21.17 -3.26 -25.94
C THR A 43 -20.17 -2.58 -25.02
N GLU A 44 -19.79 -1.35 -25.38
CA GLU A 44 -19.30 -0.34 -24.44
C GLU A 44 -20.50 0.11 -23.57
N GLU A 45 -20.43 0.56 -22.32
CA GLU A 45 -19.42 0.65 -21.27
C GLU A 45 -20.21 1.20 -20.06
N LYS A 46 -19.86 0.78 -18.84
CA LYS A 46 -19.66 1.78 -17.79
C LYS A 46 -18.58 1.35 -16.82
N GLU A 47 -17.40 1.02 -17.35
CA GLU A 47 -16.18 1.32 -16.63
C GLU A 47 -15.92 2.82 -16.79
N LYS A 48 -16.39 3.60 -15.81
CA LYS A 48 -15.89 4.95 -15.59
C LYS A 48 -15.40 5.05 -14.17
N THR A 49 -14.12 4.80 -13.97
CA THR A 49 -13.36 5.44 -12.88
C THR A 49 -12.09 6.05 -13.43
N THR A 50 -12.25 7.23 -14.01
CA THR A 50 -11.23 8.27 -14.05
C THR A 50 -10.77 8.60 -12.62
N ASN A 51 -9.50 8.32 -12.33
CA ASN A 51 -8.48 9.33 -12.04
C ASN A 51 -7.68 9.13 -10.74
N GLU A 52 -6.37 8.98 -10.96
CA GLU A 52 -5.23 9.46 -10.17
C GLU A 52 -4.97 8.92 -8.75
N GLN A 53 -4.07 7.92 -8.74
CA GLN A 53 -2.83 7.87 -7.95
C GLN A 53 -2.98 7.93 -6.42
N SER A 54 -3.17 6.75 -5.82
CA SER A 54 -2.27 6.38 -4.71
C SER A 54 -1.30 5.34 -5.27
N SER A 55 -0.01 5.56 -5.05
CA SER A 55 1.08 4.70 -5.50
C SER A 55 0.92 3.30 -4.89
N THR A 56 0.23 2.40 -5.58
CA THR A 56 0.10 1.00 -5.16
C THR A 56 1.40 0.24 -5.50
N VAL A 57 2.50 0.70 -4.90
CA VAL A 57 3.66 -0.16 -4.70
C VAL A 57 3.12 -1.37 -3.92
N ASN A 58 3.13 -2.53 -4.55
CA ASN A 58 2.69 -3.76 -3.91
C ASN A 58 3.70 -4.15 -2.82
N THR A 59 3.55 -3.57 -1.63
CA THR A 59 4.38 -3.89 -0.47
C THR A 59 4.06 -5.32 -0.02
N PRO A 60 5.01 -6.26 -0.11
CA PRO A 60 4.79 -7.64 0.29
C PRO A 60 4.66 -7.74 1.81
N CYS A 61 3.64 -8.45 2.30
CA CYS A 61 3.44 -8.60 3.74
C CYS A 61 4.33 -9.71 4.34
N GLY A 62 4.57 -9.64 5.66
CA GLY A 62 5.32 -10.62 6.46
C GLY A 62 4.50 -11.26 7.57
N CYS A 63 3.20 -11.47 7.36
CA CYS A 63 2.27 -11.92 8.40
C CYS A 63 2.58 -13.34 8.90
N LYS A 64 2.52 -13.54 10.23
CA LYS A 64 2.80 -14.85 10.85
C LYS A 64 1.59 -15.57 11.46
N ARG A 65 0.53 -14.82 11.83
CA ARG A 65 -0.58 -15.31 12.69
C ARG A 65 -1.98 -14.95 12.19
N THR A 66 -2.08 -14.27 11.06
CA THR A 66 -3.36 -13.73 10.58
C THR A 66 -3.98 -14.58 9.48
N HIS A 67 -3.24 -15.56 8.96
CA HIS A 67 -3.53 -16.23 7.68
C HIS A 67 -3.83 -15.23 6.54
N CYS A 68 -3.39 -13.98 6.70
CA CYS A 68 -3.72 -12.85 5.84
C CYS A 68 -5.23 -12.59 5.68
N LEU A 69 -6.09 -13.08 6.58
CA LEU A 69 -7.54 -12.83 6.58
C LEU A 69 -7.97 -11.83 7.68
N LYS A 70 -7.05 -10.96 8.11
CA LYS A 70 -7.31 -9.92 9.11
C LYS A 70 -6.76 -8.59 8.63
N LEU A 71 -7.37 -7.48 9.03
CA LEU A 71 -6.96 -6.12 8.65
C LEU A 71 -5.53 -5.75 9.11
N TYR A 72 -4.92 -6.53 10.00
CA TYR A 72 -3.48 -6.41 10.30
C TYR A 72 -2.57 -6.74 9.10
N CYS A 73 -3.08 -7.46 8.10
CA CYS A 73 -2.39 -7.71 6.84
C CYS A 73 -2.71 -6.57 5.88
N GLU A 74 -1.70 -5.81 5.47
CA GLU A 74 -1.86 -4.72 4.51
C GLU A 74 -2.45 -5.18 3.17
N CYS A 75 -2.11 -6.39 2.70
CA CYS A 75 -2.72 -6.93 1.49
C CYS A 75 -4.25 -7.03 1.64
N PHE A 76 -4.69 -7.67 2.71
CA PHE A 76 -6.10 -7.87 2.99
C PHE A 76 -6.84 -6.56 3.32
N ALA A 77 -6.23 -5.67 4.10
CA ALA A 77 -6.79 -4.35 4.42
C ALA A 77 -7.03 -3.49 3.17
N ASN A 78 -6.14 -3.61 2.18
CA ASN A 78 -6.29 -2.95 0.87
C ASN A 78 -7.12 -3.76 -0.13
N ASN A 79 -7.88 -4.76 0.34
CA ASN A 79 -8.70 -5.64 -0.49
C ASN A 79 -7.93 -6.31 -1.65
N ARG A 80 -6.62 -6.54 -1.49
CA ARG A 80 -5.77 -7.23 -2.49
C ARG A 80 -5.39 -8.62 -2.02
N TYR A 81 -5.17 -9.52 -2.98
CA TYR A 81 -4.54 -10.81 -2.70
C TYR A 81 -3.06 -10.64 -2.32
N CYS A 82 -2.52 -11.60 -1.58
CA CYS A 82 -1.08 -11.67 -1.36
C CYS A 82 -0.40 -12.14 -2.65
N VAL A 83 0.54 -11.34 -3.17
CA VAL A 83 1.37 -11.68 -4.33
C VAL A 83 2.83 -11.45 -3.94
N GLY A 84 3.69 -12.48 -4.08
CA GLY A 84 5.11 -12.39 -3.73
C GLY A 84 5.39 -12.06 -2.25
N CYS A 85 4.48 -12.43 -1.34
CA CYS A 85 4.59 -12.09 0.09
C CYS A 85 5.44 -13.09 0.89
N LYS A 86 5.98 -12.65 2.02
CA LYS A 86 6.77 -13.48 2.98
C LYS A 86 5.93 -13.98 4.16
N CYS A 87 4.60 -14.06 3.99
CA CYS A 87 3.67 -14.49 5.02
C CYS A 87 3.63 -16.01 5.20
N HIS A 88 3.33 -16.49 6.40
CA HIS A 88 3.19 -17.91 6.72
C HIS A 88 1.73 -18.36 6.74
N ASN A 89 1.47 -19.55 6.18
CA ASN A 89 0.14 -20.17 6.07
C ASN A 89 -0.92 -19.18 5.53
N CYS A 90 -0.66 -18.61 4.36
CA CYS A 90 -1.48 -17.55 3.77
C CYS A 90 -2.78 -18.11 3.18
N HIS A 91 -3.92 -17.60 3.63
CA HIS A 91 -5.23 -17.88 3.04
C HIS A 91 -5.80 -16.67 2.28
N ASN A 92 -5.01 -15.61 2.09
CA ASN A 92 -5.37 -14.50 1.20
C ASN A 92 -4.84 -14.77 -0.22
N LEU A 93 -5.30 -15.87 -0.79
CA LEU A 93 -4.97 -16.35 -2.14
C LEU A 93 -6.27 -16.68 -2.86
N PRO A 94 -6.32 -16.64 -4.21
CA PRO A 94 -7.52 -17.01 -4.97
C PRO A 94 -8.07 -18.40 -4.63
N SER A 95 -7.20 -19.36 -4.30
CA SER A 95 -7.58 -20.72 -3.91
C SER A 95 -8.40 -20.81 -2.62
N TYR A 96 -8.39 -19.77 -1.79
CA TYR A 96 -9.15 -19.69 -0.53
C TYR A 96 -10.19 -18.55 -0.56
N ASP A 97 -10.65 -18.15 -1.75
CA ASP A 97 -11.54 -16.99 -1.90
C ASP A 97 -12.84 -17.13 -1.10
N GLU A 98 -13.43 -18.33 -1.03
CA GLU A 98 -14.65 -18.54 -0.23
C GLU A 98 -14.46 -18.13 1.24
N ALA A 99 -13.37 -18.59 1.88
CA ALA A 99 -13.03 -18.22 3.25
C ALA A 99 -12.69 -16.73 3.38
N ARG A 100 -12.05 -16.15 2.36
CA ARG A 100 -11.72 -14.73 2.27
C ARG A 100 -12.99 -13.87 2.22
N GLN A 101 -13.93 -14.18 1.33
CA GLN A 101 -15.21 -13.48 1.17
C GLN A 101 -16.07 -13.59 2.43
N ALA A 102 -16.13 -14.78 3.04
CA ALA A 102 -16.83 -14.97 4.31
C ALA A 102 -16.27 -14.04 5.41
N THR A 103 -14.95 -13.94 5.49
CA THR A 103 -14.28 -13.05 6.46
C THR A 103 -14.52 -11.58 6.14
N MET A 104 -14.46 -11.19 4.86
CA MET A 104 -14.75 -9.83 4.42
C MET A 104 -16.19 -9.43 4.78
N LYS A 105 -17.17 -10.30 4.52
CA LYS A 105 -18.58 -10.06 4.88
C LYS A 105 -18.73 -9.78 6.37
N GLN A 106 -18.13 -10.61 7.22
CA GLN A 106 -18.17 -10.42 8.67
C GLN A 106 -17.51 -9.12 9.15
N ILE A 107 -16.50 -8.62 8.42
CA ILE A 107 -15.85 -7.35 8.75
C ILE A 107 -16.74 -6.18 8.34
N VAL A 108 -17.34 -6.23 7.14
CA VAL A 108 -18.26 -5.19 6.64
C VAL A 108 -19.51 -5.11 7.51
N GLU A 109 -20.05 -6.25 7.94
CA GLU A 109 -21.21 -6.31 8.83
C GLU A 109 -20.95 -5.62 10.18
N ARG A 110 -19.72 -5.74 10.70
CA ARG A 110 -19.30 -5.05 11.94
C ARG A 110 -18.93 -3.59 11.70
N ASN A 111 -18.34 -3.28 10.55
CA ASN A 111 -17.92 -1.94 10.16
C ASN A 111 -18.08 -1.73 8.65
N PRO A 112 -19.14 -1.03 8.20
CA PRO A 112 -19.45 -0.87 6.78
C PRO A 112 -18.44 -0.01 6.00
N VAL A 113 -17.51 0.67 6.68
CA VAL A 113 -16.45 1.46 6.04
C VAL A 113 -15.07 0.78 6.07
N ALA A 114 -14.97 -0.47 6.57
CA ALA A 114 -13.69 -1.15 6.81
C ALA A 114 -12.79 -1.35 5.59
N PHE A 115 -13.35 -1.44 4.38
CA PHE A 115 -12.59 -1.61 3.12
C PHE A 115 -12.72 -0.41 2.17
N LYS A 116 -13.33 0.70 2.62
CA LYS A 116 -13.39 1.91 1.81
C LYS A 116 -12.04 2.63 1.89
N PRO A 117 -11.49 3.13 0.77
CA PRO A 117 -10.29 3.95 0.83
C PRO A 117 -10.58 5.16 1.71
N GLU A 118 -9.76 5.33 2.75
CA GLU A 118 -9.92 6.48 3.65
C GLU A 118 -9.62 7.76 2.86
N ASN A 119 -10.63 8.60 2.71
CA ASN A 119 -10.42 9.95 2.23
C ASN A 119 -9.52 10.68 3.24
N ASN A 120 -8.45 11.32 2.76
CA ASN A 120 -7.49 12.04 3.61
C ASN A 120 -8.13 13.21 4.39
N THR A 121 -9.40 13.52 4.12
CA THR A 121 -10.24 14.51 4.81
C THR A 121 -10.83 14.01 6.12
N SER A 122 -10.87 12.69 6.37
CA SER A 122 -11.40 12.17 7.64
C SER A 122 -10.48 12.51 8.82
N ILE A 123 -11.03 13.16 9.84
CA ILE A 123 -10.30 13.50 11.07
C ILE A 123 -9.98 12.21 11.81
N LYS A 124 -8.70 11.83 11.84
CA LYS A 124 -8.21 10.68 12.61
C LYS A 124 -8.28 10.99 14.11
N VAL A 125 -8.93 10.09 14.86
CA VAL A 125 -9.04 10.15 16.32
C VAL A 125 -8.21 9.01 16.91
N CYS A 126 -7.25 9.33 17.78
CA CYS A 126 -6.42 8.31 18.42
C CYS A 126 -6.76 8.08 19.90
N HIS A 127 -6.42 6.90 20.40
CA HIS A 127 -6.61 6.47 21.80
C HIS A 127 -5.28 6.02 22.45
N CYS A 128 -4.18 6.68 22.06
CA CYS A 128 -2.84 6.29 22.47
C CYS A 128 -2.63 6.46 23.98
N LYS A 129 -2.04 5.45 24.64
CA LYS A 129 -1.73 5.50 26.08
C LYS A 129 -0.25 5.65 26.43
N ARG A 130 0.65 5.22 25.53
CA ARG A 130 2.10 5.09 25.81
C ARG A 130 3.02 5.70 24.76
N SER A 131 2.52 5.98 23.56
CA SER A 131 3.36 6.51 22.48
C SER A 131 3.71 8.00 22.67
N GLY A 132 3.02 8.69 23.58
CA GLY A 132 3.03 10.17 23.63
C GLY A 132 2.59 10.80 22.31
N CYS A 133 1.92 10.03 21.44
CA CYS A 133 1.55 10.42 20.08
C CYS A 133 2.71 10.83 19.16
N VAL A 134 3.97 10.52 19.49
CA VAL A 134 5.16 10.90 18.70
C VAL A 134 5.86 9.69 18.08
N LYS A 135 5.11 8.62 17.84
CA LYS A 135 5.58 7.36 17.23
C LYS A 135 4.51 6.86 16.27
N LYS A 136 4.91 6.07 15.27
CA LYS A 136 4.01 5.48 14.26
C LYS A 136 2.91 4.56 14.81
N TYR A 137 2.94 4.24 16.10
CA TYR A 137 1.80 3.60 16.78
C TYR A 137 0.56 4.50 16.89
N CYS A 138 0.73 5.82 16.70
CA CYS A 138 -0.36 6.79 16.67
C CYS A 138 -0.73 7.08 15.21
N GLU A 139 -2.00 6.87 14.86
CA GLU A 139 -2.51 7.12 13.51
C GLU A 139 -2.38 8.60 13.09
N CYS A 140 -2.51 9.54 14.03
CA CYS A 140 -2.29 10.96 13.74
C CYS A 140 -0.84 11.21 13.31
N TYR A 141 0.12 10.68 14.08
CA TYR A 141 1.55 10.85 13.81
C TYR A 141 1.99 10.14 12.53
N GLU A 142 1.50 8.93 12.29
CA GLU A 142 1.75 8.21 11.04
C GLU A 142 1.23 8.98 9.82
N ALA A 143 0.07 9.62 9.95
CA ALA A 143 -0.49 10.51 8.93
C ALA A 143 0.20 11.88 8.85
N SER A 144 1.27 12.12 9.61
CA SER A 144 1.97 13.42 9.72
C SER A 144 1.04 14.58 10.11
N LYS A 145 0.05 14.30 10.96
CA LYS A 145 -0.92 15.27 11.49
C LYS A 145 -0.78 15.39 13.00
N ALA A 146 -0.96 16.60 13.53
CA ALA A 146 -1.11 16.82 14.96
C ALA A 146 -2.38 16.13 15.49
N CYS A 147 -2.36 15.71 16.75
CA CYS A 147 -3.56 15.24 17.42
C CYS A 147 -4.56 16.41 17.57
N SER A 148 -5.82 16.13 17.26
CA SER A 148 -6.93 17.08 17.45
C SER A 148 -7.51 16.98 18.87
N PRO A 149 -8.31 17.97 19.31
CA PRO A 149 -9.05 17.89 20.58
C PRO A 149 -10.02 16.70 20.68
N LEU A 150 -10.36 16.05 19.55
CA LEU A 150 -11.21 14.86 19.53
C LEU A 150 -10.43 13.59 19.95
N CYS A 151 -9.10 13.62 19.98
CA CYS A 151 -8.26 12.50 20.39
C CYS A 151 -8.42 12.20 21.88
N LYS A 152 -8.56 10.92 22.24
CA LYS A 152 -8.66 10.44 23.63
C LYS A 152 -7.33 9.86 24.12
N CYS A 153 -6.22 10.45 23.69
CA CYS A 153 -4.87 10.01 24.05
C CYS A 153 -4.43 10.56 25.40
N GLU A 154 -3.63 9.77 26.13
CA GLU A 154 -3.05 10.13 27.42
C GLU A 154 -1.60 10.63 27.24
N GLY A 155 -1.26 11.78 27.84
CA GLY A 155 0.10 12.34 27.77
C GLY A 155 0.57 12.71 26.36
N CYS A 156 -0.32 13.33 25.55
CA CYS A 156 -0.03 13.69 24.17
C CYS A 156 1.11 14.71 24.05
N LYS A 157 2.07 14.44 23.17
CA LYS A 157 3.16 15.35 22.80
C LYS A 157 3.11 15.76 21.32
N ASN A 158 2.06 15.37 20.60
CA ASN A 158 1.86 15.67 19.19
C ASN A 158 0.75 16.70 19.03
N MET A 159 1.02 17.92 19.48
CA MET A 159 0.10 19.05 19.37
C MET A 159 0.61 19.96 18.23
N SER A 160 -0.30 20.66 17.54
CA SER A 160 0.08 21.66 16.54
C SER A 160 0.79 22.82 17.25
N THR A 161 2.08 22.97 17.01
CA THR A 161 2.80 24.20 17.34
C THR A 161 2.51 25.19 16.22
N GLU A 162 1.74 26.23 16.52
CA GLU A 162 1.65 27.42 15.67
C GLU A 162 2.99 28.16 15.62
#